data_AF-A0A2S2N9I2-F1
#
_entry.id   AF-A0A2S2N9I2-F1
#
_cell.length_a   1.000
_cell.length_b   1.000
_cell.length_c   1.000
_cell.angle_alpha   90.00
_cell.angle_beta   90.00
_cell.angle_gamma   90.00
#
_symmetry.space_group_name_H-M   'P 1'
#
loop_
_entity.id
_entity.type
_entity.pdbx_description
1 polymer ?
#
loop_
_entity_poly.entity_id
_entity_poly.type
_entity_poly.pdbx_seq_one_letter_code
_entity_poly.pdbx_strand_id
1 'polypeptide(L)'
;KIRKLEGRPLLLPVNEEPRPMKDRELQVDIKEIKRVFRCKTELRDACLDQLNKSLNTTRNNLTPGYIESYILKGNKENVIVVWNGHSDKSILHRLDLTQFPILNITCYDKLFNKNFTIQFEKLNTKEIIYEADIGTFNKSGRLLNLVETHDMICKKKHKITYAHDPTVDVKYTKCIFDFVIRKQRYENLIKHF
;
A
#
# COMPACT_ATOMS: atom_id res chain seq x y z
N LYS A 1 2.64 -15.97 4.80
CA LYS A 1 1.37 -15.48 5.38
C LYS A 1 1.50 -13.97 5.57
N ILE A 2 0.58 -13.15 5.06
CA ILE A 2 0.62 -11.70 5.26
C ILE A 2 0.29 -11.40 6.73
N ARG A 3 1.09 -10.53 7.34
CA ARG A 3 0.91 -10.09 8.72
C ARG A 3 0.29 -8.69 8.69
N LYS A 4 -0.93 -8.58 9.22
CA LYS A 4 -1.54 -7.28 9.49
C LYS A 4 -0.96 -6.73 10.79
N LEU A 5 -0.55 -5.47 10.79
CA LEU A 5 -0.18 -4.75 12.00
C LEU A 5 -1.47 -4.26 12.67
N GLU A 6 -1.52 -4.44 13.98
CA GLU A 6 -2.68 -4.25 14.83
C GLU A 6 -2.23 -3.59 16.12
N GLY A 7 -3.11 -2.76 16.66
CA GLY A 7 -2.84 -1.94 17.82
C GLY A 7 -3.50 -0.59 17.62
N ARG A 8 -3.35 0.27 18.60
CA ARG A 8 -3.93 1.60 18.59
C ARG A 8 -3.36 2.43 17.42
N PRO A 9 -4.19 3.20 16.68
CA PRO A 9 -3.70 3.98 15.55
C PRO A 9 -2.60 4.95 15.97
N LEU A 10 -1.62 5.15 15.09
CA LEU A 10 -0.55 6.11 15.30
C LEU A 10 -0.98 7.49 14.79
N LEU A 11 -0.75 8.50 15.62
CA LEU A 11 -0.69 9.87 15.16
C LEU A 11 0.65 10.07 14.45
N LEU A 12 0.60 10.59 13.23
CA LEU A 12 1.77 10.91 12.42
C LEU A 12 1.85 12.45 12.23
N PRO A 13 2.27 13.18 13.28
CA PRO A 13 2.43 14.63 13.23
C PRO A 13 3.62 15.04 12.34
N VAL A 14 3.69 16.31 11.92
CA VAL A 14 4.75 16.81 11.03
C VAL A 14 6.04 17.11 11.78
N ASN A 15 5.94 17.58 13.03
CA ASN A 15 7.07 18.11 13.81
C ASN A 15 7.23 17.42 15.19
N GLU A 16 6.62 16.27 15.38
CA GLU A 16 6.69 15.50 16.64
C GLU A 16 6.94 14.03 16.30
N GLU A 17 7.37 13.26 17.30
CA GLU A 17 7.54 11.82 17.12
C GLU A 17 6.20 11.10 16.92
N PRO A 18 6.15 10.07 16.05
CA PRO A 18 5.01 9.19 15.92
C PRO A 18 4.66 8.53 17.26
N ARG A 19 3.39 8.59 17.62
CA ARG A 19 2.90 8.02 18.89
C ARG A 19 1.49 7.47 18.73
N PRO A 20 1.05 6.55 19.60
CA PRO A 20 -0.37 6.19 19.66
C PRO A 20 -1.25 7.43 19.87
N MET A 21 -2.38 7.46 19.17
CA MET A 21 -3.37 8.53 19.32
C MET A 21 -3.96 8.54 20.73
N LYS A 22 -4.31 9.70 21.28
CA LYS A 22 -5.06 9.84 22.55
C LYS A 22 -6.55 9.64 22.31
N ASP A 23 -7.31 9.33 23.37
CA ASP A 23 -8.76 9.07 23.21
C ASP A 23 -9.51 10.26 22.63
N ARG A 24 -9.14 11.49 23.04
CA ARG A 24 -9.71 12.72 22.48
C ARG A 24 -9.46 12.84 20.97
N GLU A 25 -8.25 12.50 20.51
CA GLU A 25 -7.87 12.54 19.09
C GLU A 25 -8.69 11.50 18.29
N LEU A 26 -8.84 10.28 18.83
CA LEU A 26 -9.69 9.25 18.22
C LEU A 26 -11.16 9.66 18.11
N GLN A 27 -11.71 10.32 19.14
CA GLN A 27 -13.10 10.80 19.09
C GLN A 27 -13.30 11.89 18.03
N VAL A 28 -12.29 12.73 17.80
CA VAL A 28 -12.31 13.71 16.70
C VAL A 28 -12.30 12.97 15.35
N ASP A 29 -11.40 12.01 15.16
CA ASP A 29 -11.32 11.24 13.92
C ASP A 29 -12.60 10.45 13.62
N ILE A 30 -13.25 9.86 14.62
CA ILE A 30 -14.55 9.19 14.45
C ILE A 30 -15.61 10.16 13.93
N LYS A 31 -15.66 11.39 14.46
CA LYS A 31 -16.59 12.43 13.99
C LYS A 31 -16.26 12.84 12.57
N GLU A 32 -14.99 13.02 12.25
CA GLU A 32 -14.51 13.41 10.92
C GLU A 32 -14.79 12.33 9.87
N ILE A 33 -14.55 11.05 10.16
CA ILE A 33 -14.90 9.91 9.30
C ILE A 33 -16.40 9.94 8.99
N LYS A 34 -17.25 10.11 10.01
CA LYS A 34 -18.71 10.20 9.83
C LYS A 34 -19.12 11.41 8.98
N ARG A 35 -18.43 12.55 9.14
CA ARG A 35 -18.67 13.79 8.40
C ARG A 35 -18.27 13.68 6.93
N VAL A 36 -17.03 13.23 6.67
CA VAL A 36 -16.45 13.10 5.32
C VAL A 36 -17.19 12.04 4.51
N PHE A 37 -17.48 10.89 5.12
CA PHE A 37 -18.18 9.79 4.45
C PHE A 37 -19.69 9.78 4.72
N ARG A 38 -20.29 10.94 4.99
CA ARG A 38 -21.73 11.07 5.31
C ARG A 38 -22.62 10.39 4.27
N CYS A 39 -22.30 10.53 2.98
CA CYS A 39 -23.07 9.97 1.87
C CYS A 39 -22.49 8.66 1.31
N LYS A 40 -21.39 8.16 1.87
CA LYS A 40 -20.72 6.92 1.43
C LYS A 40 -20.72 5.92 2.58
N THR A 41 -21.90 5.43 2.93
CA THR A 41 -22.14 4.61 4.14
C THR A 41 -21.27 3.36 4.19
N GLU A 42 -21.10 2.66 3.07
CA GLU A 42 -20.25 1.46 2.99
C GLU A 42 -18.79 1.76 3.37
N LEU A 43 -18.21 2.83 2.82
CA LEU A 43 -16.84 3.25 3.15
C LEU A 43 -16.74 3.74 4.59
N ARG A 44 -17.71 4.53 5.04
CA ARG A 44 -17.78 5.01 6.42
C ARG A 44 -17.75 3.86 7.40
N ASP A 45 -18.62 2.87 7.19
CA ASP A 45 -18.81 1.76 8.12
C ASP A 45 -17.58 0.82 8.07
N ALA A 46 -16.98 0.62 6.90
CA ALA A 46 -15.70 -0.09 6.77
C ALA A 46 -14.56 0.61 7.53
N CYS A 47 -14.41 1.94 7.40
CA CYS A 47 -13.40 2.71 8.13
C CYS A 47 -13.60 2.62 9.65
N LEU A 48 -14.84 2.79 10.11
CA LEU A 48 -15.16 2.72 11.54
C LEU A 48 -14.97 1.31 12.11
N ASP A 49 -15.30 0.27 11.34
CA ASP A 49 -15.04 -1.13 11.72
C ASP A 49 -13.54 -1.42 11.84
N GLN A 50 -12.72 -0.95 10.89
CA GLN A 50 -11.26 -1.07 10.97
C GLN A 50 -10.69 -0.37 12.20
N LEU A 51 -11.15 0.84 12.49
CA LEU A 51 -10.77 1.58 13.68
C LEU A 51 -11.18 0.84 14.95
N ASN A 52 -12.42 0.36 15.03
CA ASN A 52 -12.91 -0.40 16.18
C ASN A 52 -12.12 -1.70 16.41
N LYS A 53 -11.77 -2.42 15.33
CA LYS A 53 -10.90 -3.61 15.41
C LYS A 53 -9.50 -3.27 15.91
N SER A 54 -8.95 -2.14 15.48
CA SER A 54 -7.64 -1.63 15.92
C SER A 54 -7.64 -1.27 17.41
N LEU A 55 -8.75 -0.75 17.95
CA LEU A 55 -8.87 -0.39 19.36
C LEU A 55 -9.15 -1.58 20.29
N ASN A 56 -9.81 -2.63 19.79
CA ASN A 56 -10.19 -3.80 20.59
C ASN A 56 -9.24 -5.00 20.42
N THR A 57 -8.18 -4.88 19.61
CA THR A 57 -7.21 -5.96 19.45
C THR A 57 -6.36 -6.13 20.69
N THR A 58 -6.04 -7.37 21.05
CA THR A 58 -5.08 -7.71 22.10
C THR A 58 -3.63 -7.62 21.61
N ARG A 59 -3.42 -7.44 20.30
CA ARG A 59 -2.09 -7.26 19.72
C ARG A 59 -1.71 -5.78 19.73
N ASN A 60 -0.45 -5.49 20.06
CA ASN A 60 0.09 -4.13 19.99
C ASN A 60 1.41 -4.13 19.24
N ASN A 61 1.34 -4.38 17.94
CA ASN A 61 2.48 -4.42 17.03
C ASN A 61 2.44 -3.32 15.95
N LEU A 62 1.44 -2.42 16.02
CA LEU A 62 1.42 -1.16 15.29
C LEU A 62 2.15 -0.08 16.09
N THR A 63 3.46 -0.20 16.21
CA THR A 63 4.33 0.81 16.83
C THR A 63 5.50 1.13 15.91
N PRO A 64 6.08 2.34 15.95
CA PRO A 64 7.22 2.69 15.10
C PRO A 64 8.37 1.68 15.20
N GLY A 65 8.79 1.35 16.42
CA GLY A 65 9.85 0.38 16.66
C GLY A 65 9.54 -1.04 16.19
N TYR A 66 8.28 -1.49 16.26
CA TYR A 66 7.90 -2.80 15.71
C TYR A 66 7.91 -2.78 14.18
N ILE A 67 7.42 -1.72 13.55
CA ILE A 67 7.42 -1.56 12.08
C ILE A 67 8.86 -1.62 11.56
N GLU A 68 9.76 -0.85 12.16
CA GLU A 68 11.17 -0.83 11.79
C GLU A 68 11.81 -2.22 11.99
N SER A 69 11.63 -2.83 13.16
CA SER A 69 12.14 -4.18 13.46
C SER A 69 11.59 -5.24 12.51
N TYR A 70 10.37 -5.05 12.03
CA TYR A 70 9.74 -5.95 11.07
C TYR A 70 10.35 -5.81 9.67
N ILE A 71 10.69 -4.59 9.25
CA ILE A 71 11.37 -4.32 7.97
C ILE A 71 12.81 -4.85 8.03
N LEU A 72 13.54 -4.60 9.12
CA LEU A 72 14.92 -5.06 9.33
C LEU A 72 15.05 -6.57 9.60
N LYS A 73 13.95 -7.32 9.52
CA LYS A 73 13.94 -8.71 9.93
C LYS A 73 14.72 -9.60 8.95
N GLY A 74 15.86 -10.09 9.41
CA GLY A 74 16.70 -11.06 8.69
C GLY A 74 17.95 -10.40 8.12
N ASN A 75 18.79 -11.19 7.44
CA ASN A 75 20.07 -10.72 6.90
C ASN A 75 19.99 -10.55 5.37
N LYS A 76 19.11 -9.68 4.90
CA LYS A 76 18.86 -9.42 3.47
C LYS A 76 18.66 -7.92 3.23
N GLU A 77 18.81 -7.52 1.98
CA GLU A 77 18.43 -6.18 1.52
C GLU A 77 16.91 -5.98 1.70
N ASN A 78 16.54 -4.93 2.41
CA ASN A 78 15.16 -4.68 2.80
C ASN A 78 14.54 -3.59 1.92
N VAL A 79 13.66 -4.00 1.03
CA VAL A 79 13.01 -3.12 0.05
C VAL A 79 11.52 -3.05 0.34
N ILE A 80 10.97 -1.83 0.31
CA ILE A 80 9.54 -1.59 0.47
C ILE A 80 8.92 -1.48 -0.92
N VAL A 81 7.89 -2.30 -1.20
CA VAL A 81 7.17 -2.27 -2.48
C VAL A 81 5.77 -1.70 -2.26
N VAL A 82 5.42 -0.66 -3.00
CA VAL A 82 4.15 0.07 -2.89
C VAL A 82 3.43 0.17 -4.24
N TRP A 83 2.11 0.37 -4.18
CA TRP A 83 1.26 0.61 -5.35
C TRP A 83 0.81 2.08 -5.36
N ASN A 84 1.20 2.85 -6.37
CA ASN A 84 0.95 4.30 -6.42
C ASN A 84 1.29 5.01 -5.09
N GLY A 85 2.43 4.67 -4.50
CA GLY A 85 2.66 4.85 -3.07
C GLY A 85 3.13 6.24 -2.62
N HIS A 86 2.61 7.31 -3.23
CA HIS A 86 2.97 8.67 -2.80
C HIS A 86 2.51 8.95 -1.36
N SER A 87 1.31 8.48 -1.00
CA SER A 87 0.80 8.54 0.38
C SER A 87 1.64 7.66 1.31
N ASP A 88 2.01 6.45 0.88
CA ASP A 88 2.86 5.55 1.65
C ASP A 88 4.24 6.16 1.94
N LYS A 89 4.84 6.85 0.96
CA LYS A 89 6.10 7.59 1.16
C LYS A 89 5.97 8.65 2.25
N SER A 90 4.85 9.39 2.28
CA SER A 90 4.59 10.39 3.33
C SER A 90 4.45 9.74 4.70
N ILE A 91 3.78 8.59 4.79
CA ILE A 91 3.65 7.80 6.02
C ILE A 91 5.04 7.33 6.50
N LEU A 92 5.85 6.75 5.61
CA LEU A 92 7.19 6.27 5.93
C LEU A 92 8.11 7.40 6.38
N HIS A 93 8.05 8.56 5.72
CA HIS A 93 8.80 9.74 6.13
C HIS A 93 8.41 10.20 7.53
N ARG A 94 7.11 10.25 7.84
CA ARG A 94 6.66 10.64 9.18
C ARG A 94 7.03 9.61 10.24
N LEU A 95 7.17 8.34 9.86
CA LEU A 95 7.66 7.28 10.73
C LEU A 95 9.20 7.26 10.91
N ASP A 96 9.91 8.19 10.27
CA ASP A 96 11.38 8.21 10.17
C ASP A 96 11.97 6.94 9.54
N LEU A 97 11.24 6.33 8.61
CA LEU A 97 11.62 5.11 7.88
C LEU A 97 12.08 5.45 6.45
N THR A 98 12.95 6.45 6.33
CA THR A 98 13.41 6.99 5.02
C THR A 98 14.64 6.29 4.45
N GLN A 99 15.34 5.49 5.26
CA GLN A 99 16.55 4.75 4.91
C GLN A 99 16.29 3.59 3.94
N PHE A 100 15.06 3.08 3.88
CA PHE A 100 14.74 1.92 3.06
C PHE A 100 14.47 2.31 1.60
N PRO A 101 15.03 1.58 0.62
CA PRO A 101 14.66 1.77 -0.76
C PRO A 101 13.16 1.46 -0.98
N ILE A 102 12.48 2.36 -1.69
CA ILE A 102 11.04 2.23 -2.00
C ILE A 102 10.88 2.03 -3.50
N LEU A 103 10.32 0.88 -3.87
CA LEU A 103 9.91 0.55 -5.22
C LEU A 103 8.41 0.80 -5.39
N ASN A 104 8.07 1.55 -6.42
CA ASN A 104 6.69 1.87 -6.76
C ASN A 104 6.26 1.12 -8.01
N ILE A 105 5.09 0.50 -7.93
CA ILE A 105 4.39 -0.06 -9.08
C ILE A 105 3.24 0.89 -9.41
N THR A 106 3.14 1.27 -10.68
CA THR A 106 1.99 1.99 -11.23
C THR A 106 1.53 1.32 -12.53
N CYS A 107 0.30 1.60 -12.97
CA CYS A 107 -0.22 1.08 -14.22
C CYS A 107 -1.07 2.14 -14.91
N TYR A 108 -0.68 2.51 -16.13
CA TYR A 108 -1.35 3.58 -16.84
C TYR A 108 -1.29 3.44 -18.36
N ASP A 109 -2.26 4.08 -19.02
CA ASP A 109 -2.31 4.22 -20.47
C ASP A 109 -1.41 5.40 -20.89
N LYS A 110 -0.24 5.04 -21.43
CA LYS A 110 0.77 5.99 -21.90
C LYS A 110 0.36 6.68 -23.20
N LEU A 111 -0.27 5.92 -24.10
CA LEU A 111 -0.47 6.29 -25.51
C LEU A 111 -1.91 6.75 -25.82
N PHE A 112 -2.78 6.79 -24.81
CA PHE A 112 -4.19 7.16 -24.96
C PHE A 112 -4.97 6.23 -25.90
N ASN A 113 -4.54 4.97 -25.98
CA ASN A 113 -5.13 3.95 -26.86
C ASN A 113 -5.78 2.81 -26.06
N LYS A 114 -6.01 3.02 -24.76
CA LYS A 114 -6.55 2.05 -23.80
C LYS A 114 -5.65 0.84 -23.59
N ASN A 115 -4.42 0.83 -24.09
CA ASN A 115 -3.42 -0.18 -23.77
C ASN A 115 -2.65 0.27 -22.52
N PHE A 116 -2.67 -0.55 -21.48
CA PHE A 116 -2.08 -0.21 -20.19
C PHE A 116 -0.70 -0.85 -20.03
N THR A 117 0.21 -0.07 -19.48
CA THR A 117 1.58 -0.47 -19.18
C THR A 117 1.78 -0.42 -17.66
N ILE A 118 2.25 -1.52 -17.08
CA ILE A 118 2.80 -1.53 -15.72
C ILE A 118 4.18 -0.91 -15.78
N GLN A 119 4.44 0.07 -14.91
CA GLN A 119 5.75 0.67 -14.69
C GLN A 119 6.22 0.35 -13.27
N PHE A 120 7.46 -0.11 -13.17
CA PHE A 120 8.15 -0.38 -11.93
C PHE A 120 9.32 0.59 -11.79
N GLU A 121 9.31 1.41 -10.74
CA GLU A 121 10.25 2.53 -10.57
C GLU A 121 10.78 2.64 -9.14
N LYS A 122 11.94 3.28 -8.98
CA LYS A 122 12.37 3.80 -7.68
C LYS A 122 11.54 5.02 -7.33
N LEU A 123 10.77 4.96 -6.25
CA LEU A 123 9.79 6.00 -5.92
C LEU A 123 10.44 7.37 -5.66
N ASN A 124 11.67 7.38 -5.12
CA ASN A 124 12.39 8.59 -4.75
C ASN A 124 13.03 9.29 -5.94
N THR A 125 13.68 8.55 -6.83
CA THR A 125 14.42 9.11 -7.98
C THR A 125 13.59 9.16 -9.26
N LYS A 126 12.45 8.46 -9.31
CA LYS A 126 11.65 8.23 -10.52
C LYS A 126 12.40 7.47 -11.61
N GLU A 127 13.50 6.80 -11.26
CA GLU A 127 14.20 5.89 -12.15
C GLU A 127 13.30 4.70 -12.48
N ILE A 128 12.98 4.54 -13.76
CA ILE A 128 12.22 3.41 -14.27
C ILE A 128 13.15 2.19 -14.34
N ILE A 129 12.77 1.15 -13.61
CA ILE A 129 13.49 -0.13 -13.57
C ILE A 129 12.98 -1.04 -14.69
N TYR A 130 11.66 -1.07 -14.89
CA TYR A 130 11.04 -1.96 -15.86
C TYR A 130 9.65 -1.52 -16.24
N GLU A 131 9.26 -1.84 -17.48
CA GLU A 131 7.93 -1.57 -18.01
C GLU A 131 7.42 -2.77 -18.81
N ALA A 132 6.13 -3.05 -18.70
CA ALA A 132 5.49 -4.09 -19.49
C ALA A 132 4.04 -3.76 -19.82
N ASP A 133 3.70 -3.95 -21.08
CA ASP A 133 2.30 -3.92 -21.51
C ASP A 133 1.54 -5.10 -20.91
N ILE A 134 0.34 -4.82 -20.44
CA ILE A 134 -0.59 -5.79 -19.86
C ILE A 134 -1.89 -5.94 -20.66
N GLY A 135 -2.05 -5.13 -21.71
CA GLY A 135 -3.16 -5.23 -22.66
C GLY A 135 -4.18 -4.12 -22.50
N THR A 136 -5.32 -4.30 -23.16
CA THR A 136 -6.34 -3.27 -23.24
C THR A 136 -7.39 -3.37 -22.15
N PHE A 137 -7.82 -2.22 -21.62
CA PHE A 137 -8.88 -2.14 -20.62
C PHE A 137 -9.81 -0.97 -20.93
N ASN A 138 -11.12 -1.23 -21.00
CA ASN A 138 -12.06 -0.18 -21.39
C ASN A 138 -12.44 0.67 -20.16
N LYS A 139 -11.80 1.84 -20.04
CA LYS A 139 -12.06 2.82 -18.99
C LYS A 139 -11.83 4.23 -19.52
N SER A 140 -12.53 5.22 -18.98
CA SER A 140 -12.34 6.63 -19.35
C SER A 140 -11.07 7.26 -18.75
N GLY A 141 -10.58 6.70 -17.63
CA GLY A 141 -9.38 7.16 -16.93
C GLY A 141 -8.12 6.45 -17.41
N ARG A 142 -6.98 7.15 -17.29
CA ARG A 142 -5.66 6.67 -17.70
C ARG A 142 -4.97 5.78 -16.67
N LEU A 143 -5.47 5.72 -15.44
CA LEU A 143 -4.89 4.91 -14.38
C LEU A 143 -5.80 3.71 -14.10
N LEU A 144 -5.18 2.53 -14.05
CA LEU A 144 -5.82 1.40 -13.42
C LEU A 144 -5.59 1.44 -11.91
N ASN A 145 -6.62 1.10 -11.16
CA ASN A 145 -6.49 0.84 -9.74
C ASN A 145 -5.90 -0.55 -9.50
N LEU A 146 -5.57 -0.84 -8.24
CA LEU A 146 -4.90 -2.08 -7.86
C LEU A 146 -5.68 -3.34 -8.27
N VAL A 147 -7.01 -3.29 -8.14
CA VAL A 147 -7.91 -4.41 -8.46
C VAL A 147 -7.99 -4.60 -9.97
N GLU A 148 -8.23 -3.53 -10.73
CA GLU A 148 -8.29 -3.57 -12.19
C GLU A 148 -6.98 -4.12 -12.79
N THR A 149 -5.83 -3.65 -12.31
CA THR A 149 -4.53 -4.18 -12.76
C THR A 149 -4.33 -5.64 -12.39
N HIS A 150 -4.71 -6.02 -11.16
CA HIS A 150 -4.61 -7.40 -10.70
C HIS A 150 -5.46 -8.34 -11.56
N ASP A 151 -6.71 -7.97 -11.84
CA ASP A 151 -7.66 -8.75 -12.63
C ASP A 151 -7.19 -8.97 -14.07
N MET A 152 -6.46 -8.01 -14.65
CA MET A 152 -5.88 -8.15 -16.00
C MET A 152 -4.76 -9.19 -16.07
N ILE A 153 -3.97 -9.35 -15.01
CA ILE A 153 -2.76 -10.18 -15.03
C ILE A 153 -2.91 -11.51 -14.28
N CYS A 154 -3.92 -11.64 -13.42
CA CYS A 154 -4.13 -12.80 -12.55
C CYS A 154 -5.57 -13.30 -12.59
N LYS A 155 -5.77 -14.49 -13.17
CA LYS A 155 -7.09 -15.16 -13.20
C LYS A 155 -7.43 -15.92 -11.91
N LYS A 156 -6.53 -15.95 -10.92
CA LYS A 156 -6.76 -16.70 -9.67
C LYS A 156 -7.70 -15.93 -8.76
N LYS A 157 -8.73 -16.60 -8.25
CA LYS A 157 -9.55 -16.05 -7.17
C LYS A 157 -8.76 -16.05 -5.87
N HIS A 158 -8.33 -14.87 -5.43
CA HIS A 158 -7.76 -14.70 -4.10
C HIS A 158 -8.91 -14.67 -3.08
N LYS A 159 -8.74 -15.34 -1.93
CA LYS A 159 -9.72 -15.22 -0.83
C LYS A 159 -9.68 -13.79 -0.29
N ILE A 160 -10.73 -13.04 -0.57
CA ILE A 160 -11.02 -11.71 -0.03
C ILE A 160 -11.88 -11.91 1.21
N THR A 161 -11.46 -11.32 2.33
CA THR A 161 -12.19 -11.37 3.59
C THR A 161 -13.25 -10.28 3.65
N TYR A 162 -12.89 -9.04 3.29
CA TYR A 162 -13.79 -7.88 3.23
C TYR A 162 -13.29 -6.88 2.17
N ALA A 163 -14.18 -6.03 1.65
CA ALA A 163 -13.78 -4.87 0.86
C ALA A 163 -12.90 -3.93 1.71
N HIS A 164 -11.84 -3.37 1.11
CA HIS A 164 -10.90 -2.44 1.75
C HIS A 164 -10.08 -3.01 2.94
N ASP A 165 -9.84 -4.33 2.96
CA ASP A 165 -8.88 -4.94 3.89
C ASP A 165 -7.44 -4.69 3.38
N PRO A 166 -6.56 -4.00 4.14
CA PRO A 166 -5.18 -3.73 3.69
C PRO A 166 -4.38 -5.00 3.41
N THR A 167 -4.77 -6.15 3.97
CA THR A 167 -4.13 -7.43 3.64
C THR A 167 -4.44 -7.89 2.22
N VAL A 168 -5.59 -7.50 1.66
CA VAL A 168 -5.96 -7.78 0.26
C VAL A 168 -5.11 -6.92 -0.66
N ASP A 169 -4.92 -5.64 -0.33
CA ASP A 169 -4.06 -4.75 -1.10
C ASP A 169 -2.63 -5.31 -1.16
N VAL A 170 -2.06 -5.73 -0.02
CA VAL A 170 -0.75 -6.39 0.01
C VAL A 170 -0.71 -7.67 -0.83
N LYS A 171 -1.79 -8.48 -0.86
CA LYS A 171 -1.86 -9.68 -1.73
C LYS A 171 -1.80 -9.28 -3.20
N TYR A 172 -2.56 -8.27 -3.61
CA TYR A 172 -2.64 -7.83 -5.00
C TYR A 172 -1.33 -7.18 -5.44
N THR A 173 -0.76 -6.27 -4.63
CA THR A 173 0.56 -5.67 -4.89
C THR A 173 1.62 -6.76 -5.03
N LYS A 174 1.64 -7.76 -4.14
CA LYS A 174 2.58 -8.89 -4.27
C LYS A 174 2.36 -9.67 -5.57
N CYS A 175 1.11 -9.94 -5.96
CA CYS A 175 0.82 -10.68 -7.18
C CYS A 175 1.29 -9.92 -8.43
N ILE A 176 1.12 -8.60 -8.43
CA ILE A 176 1.59 -7.72 -9.52
C ILE A 176 3.12 -7.67 -9.53
N PHE A 177 3.77 -7.53 -8.37
CA PHE A 177 5.21 -7.63 -8.25
C PHE A 177 5.74 -8.96 -8.79
N ASP A 178 5.16 -10.10 -8.39
CA ASP A 178 5.57 -11.42 -8.89
C ASP A 178 5.36 -11.57 -10.41
N PHE A 179 4.38 -10.86 -11.00
CA PHE A 179 4.21 -10.80 -12.45
C PHE A 179 5.35 -10.03 -13.14
N VAL A 180 5.68 -8.84 -12.62
CA VAL A 180 6.80 -8.03 -13.11
C VAL A 180 8.11 -8.81 -13.02
N ILE A 181 8.38 -9.42 -11.88
CA ILE A 181 9.63 -10.16 -11.65
C ILE A 181 9.73 -11.42 -12.51
N ARG A 182 8.63 -12.10 -12.81
CA ARG A 182 8.68 -13.23 -13.77
C ARG A 182 9.10 -12.80 -15.18
N LYS A 183 8.81 -11.56 -15.58
CA LYS A 183 9.23 -11.00 -16.87
C LYS A 183 10.65 -10.43 -16.83
N GLN A 184 10.96 -9.62 -15.82
CA GLN A 184 12.26 -8.93 -15.70
C GLN A 184 13.37 -9.84 -15.17
N ARG A 185 13.02 -10.87 -14.39
CA ARG A 185 13.90 -11.70 -13.54
C ARG A 185 14.53 -10.96 -12.35
N TYR A 186 14.74 -11.67 -11.26
CA TYR A 186 15.25 -11.09 -10.00
C TYR A 186 16.69 -10.57 -10.14
N GLU A 187 17.52 -11.21 -10.95
CA GLU A 187 18.94 -10.84 -11.12
C GLU A 187 19.09 -9.45 -11.74
N ASN A 188 18.10 -9.01 -12.50
CA ASN A 188 18.09 -7.66 -13.07
C ASN A 188 17.62 -6.62 -12.05
N LEU A 189 16.70 -6.98 -11.15
CA LEU A 189 16.26 -6.08 -10.09
C LEU A 189 17.40 -5.77 -9.11
N ILE A 190 18.18 -6.79 -8.74
CA ILE A 190 19.25 -6.65 -7.73
C ILE A 190 20.32 -5.64 -8.18
N LYS A 191 20.54 -5.45 -9.48
CA LYS A 191 21.53 -4.47 -10.00
C LYS A 191 21.20 -3.01 -9.67
N HIS A 192 20.01 -2.73 -9.16
CA HIS A 192 19.57 -1.39 -8.79
C HIS A 192 19.78 -1.07 -7.30
N PHE A 193 20.36 -2.01 -6.53
CA PHE A 193 20.69 -1.92 -5.10
C PHE A 193 22.15 -2.31 -4.89
#